data_AF-A0A7W1WHI9-F1
#
_entry.id   AF-A0A7W1WHI9-F1
#
_cell.length_a   1.000
_cell.length_b   1.000
_cell.length_c   1.000
_cell.angle_alpha   90.00
_cell.angle_beta   90.00
_cell.angle_gamma   90.00
#
_symmetry.space_group_name_H-M   'P 1'
#
loop_
_entity.id
_entity.type
_entity.pdbx_description
1 polymer ?
#
loop_
_entity_poly.entity_id
_entity_poly.type
_entity_poly.pdbx_seq_one_letter_code
_entity_poly.pdbx_strand_id
1 'polypeptide(L)'
;MPRLIAVIVALLALLGAGWWGWSNPELLPDSLRARLPGAAPEVAATRPPLRPAPAVPLPAPAPSPAPAAPPQALTPSPQDAPLPPETGSAMAAETERVAEAAIAAANARAEAQALARAEAEAQQAARARLSEALAAPLAAGADPAAIRAALASLTVPTDPLAARMQSELAAEITGLLADAEAEAAAEAPTIPAAPAAGTAAAPAPPEAATSTPATVTPAPAPVATPAPASDGAALGARIRDLLR
;
A
#
# COMPACT_ATOMS: atom_id res chain seq x y z
N MET A 1 -29.43 -11.53 -5.22
CA MET A 1 -28.79 -11.98 -3.96
C MET A 1 -27.95 -13.26 -4.05
N PRO A 2 -28.30 -14.34 -4.80
CA PRO A 2 -27.48 -15.57 -4.81
C PRO A 2 -26.11 -15.41 -5.47
N ARG A 3 -25.97 -14.48 -6.44
CA ARG A 3 -24.70 -14.17 -7.10
C ARG A 3 -23.65 -13.55 -6.17
N LEU A 4 -24.08 -12.75 -5.18
CA LEU A 4 -23.17 -12.12 -4.22
C LEU A 4 -22.57 -13.15 -3.26
N ILE A 5 -23.38 -14.11 -2.81
CA ILE A 5 -22.94 -15.19 -1.92
C ILE A 5 -21.91 -16.08 -2.62
N ALA A 6 -22.11 -16.40 -3.90
CA ALA A 6 -21.15 -17.18 -4.68
C ALA A 6 -19.79 -16.47 -4.81
N VAL A 7 -19.79 -15.15 -5.00
CA VAL A 7 -18.56 -14.34 -5.07
C VAL A 7 -17.84 -14.33 -3.72
N ILE A 8 -18.56 -14.15 -2.61
CA ILE A 8 -17.97 -14.15 -1.26
C ILE A 8 -17.36 -15.51 -0.93
N VAL A 9 -18.03 -16.62 -1.28
CA VAL A 9 -17.51 -17.97 -1.06
C VAL A 9 -16.27 -18.23 -1.92
N ALA A 10 -16.26 -17.78 -3.17
CA ALA A 10 -15.07 -17.89 -4.02
C ALA A 10 -13.88 -17.07 -3.48
N LEU A 11 -14.14 -15.86 -2.96
CA LEU A 11 -13.11 -15.01 -2.34
C LEU A 11 -12.57 -15.63 -1.05
N LEU A 12 -13.44 -16.19 -0.20
CA LEU A 12 -13.03 -16.90 1.02
C LEU A 12 -12.22 -18.17 0.71
N ALA A 13 -12.57 -18.91 -0.33
CA ALA A 13 -11.81 -20.08 -0.77
C ALA A 13 -10.42 -19.68 -1.31
N LEU A 14 -10.32 -18.59 -2.06
CA LEU A 14 -9.05 -18.05 -2.55
C LEU A 14 -8.17 -17.52 -1.41
N LEU A 15 -8.75 -16.83 -0.41
CA LEU A 15 -8.00 -16.39 0.77
C LEU A 15 -7.53 -17.57 1.64
N GLY A 16 -8.38 -18.60 1.81
CA GLY A 16 -8.02 -19.80 2.57
C GLY A 16 -6.92 -20.62 1.90
N ALA A 17 -6.96 -20.74 0.57
CA ALA A 17 -5.94 -21.44 -0.22
C ALA A 17 -4.61 -20.66 -0.27
N GLY A 18 -4.66 -19.34 -0.33
CA GLY A 18 -3.46 -18.48 -0.28
C GLY A 18 -2.71 -18.56 1.04
N TRP A 19 -3.41 -18.82 2.15
CA TRP A 19 -2.78 -18.93 3.48
C TRP A 19 -2.11 -20.30 3.72
N TRP A 20 -2.66 -21.38 3.15
CA TRP A 20 -2.09 -22.73 3.28
C TRP A 20 -0.95 -23.00 2.28
N GLY A 21 -0.95 -22.37 1.10
CA GLY A 21 0.09 -22.58 0.08
C GLY A 21 1.48 -22.07 0.48
N TRP A 22 1.58 -21.12 1.41
CA TRP A 22 2.86 -20.58 1.90
C TRP A 22 3.48 -21.40 3.05
N SER A 23 2.69 -22.21 3.76
CA SER A 23 3.16 -22.95 4.92
C SER A 23 3.66 -24.36 4.59
N ASN A 24 3.55 -24.83 3.34
CA ASN A 24 4.05 -26.14 2.95
C ASN A 24 4.49 -26.22 1.46
N PRO A 25 5.68 -25.69 1.11
CA PRO A 25 6.19 -25.68 -0.26
C PRO A 25 6.49 -27.08 -0.83
N GLU A 26 6.48 -28.11 0.00
CA GLU A 26 6.63 -29.53 -0.35
C GLU A 26 5.45 -30.05 -1.20
N LEU A 27 4.25 -29.48 -1.03
CA LEU A 27 3.02 -29.92 -1.70
C LEU A 27 2.75 -29.22 -3.04
N LEU A 28 3.64 -28.32 -3.47
CA LEU A 28 3.52 -27.68 -4.79
C LEU A 28 3.94 -28.68 -5.88
N PRO A 29 3.16 -28.83 -6.97
CA PRO A 29 3.59 -29.60 -8.12
C PRO A 29 4.86 -28.99 -8.71
N ASP A 30 5.79 -29.84 -9.17
CA ASP A 30 7.13 -29.43 -9.60
C ASP A 30 7.14 -28.35 -10.71
N SER A 31 6.05 -28.27 -11.49
CA SER A 31 5.83 -27.25 -12.51
C SER A 31 5.70 -25.82 -11.96
N LEU A 32 5.22 -25.65 -10.73
CA LEU A 32 5.15 -24.35 -10.05
C LEU A 32 6.45 -24.04 -9.29
N ARG A 33 7.12 -25.08 -8.78
CA ARG A 33 8.40 -24.95 -8.08
C ARG A 33 9.50 -24.40 -9.00
N ALA A 34 9.49 -24.81 -10.27
CA ALA A 34 10.44 -24.33 -11.29
C ALA A 34 10.20 -22.87 -11.75
N ARG A 35 9.06 -22.26 -11.43
CA ARG A 35 8.71 -20.88 -11.83
C ARG A 35 8.91 -19.84 -10.73
N LEU A 36 9.32 -20.24 -9.53
CA LEU A 36 9.64 -19.33 -8.44
C LEU A 36 11.04 -18.73 -8.67
N PRO A 37 11.17 -17.42 -8.90
CA PRO A 37 12.47 -16.77 -9.03
C PRO A 37 13.14 -16.71 -7.65
N GLY A 38 14.31 -17.35 -7.50
CA GLY A 38 15.21 -17.06 -6.37
C GLY A 38 15.67 -18.22 -5.48
N ALA A 39 15.49 -19.49 -5.84
CA ALA A 39 16.13 -20.60 -5.11
C ALA A 39 17.59 -20.79 -5.57
N ALA A 40 18.47 -19.85 -5.21
CA ALA A 40 19.91 -20.07 -5.17
C ALA A 40 20.35 -20.20 -3.70
N PRO A 41 21.20 -21.17 -3.33
CA PRO A 41 21.73 -21.25 -1.99
C PRO A 41 22.90 -20.27 -1.84
N GLU A 42 23.16 -19.88 -0.59
CA GLU A 42 24.42 -19.32 -0.09
C GLU A 42 24.65 -17.81 -0.29
N VAL A 43 24.39 -17.00 0.76
CA VAL A 43 25.36 -16.06 1.38
C VAL A 43 24.96 -15.78 2.83
N ALA A 44 25.91 -16.05 3.73
CA ALA A 44 26.08 -15.69 5.13
C ALA A 44 25.04 -14.77 5.82
N ALA A 45 24.34 -15.34 6.82
CA ALA A 45 23.59 -14.59 7.82
C ALA A 45 24.54 -13.90 8.82
N THR A 46 24.61 -12.58 8.77
CA THR A 46 25.20 -11.74 9.82
C THR A 46 24.32 -11.80 11.07
N ARG A 47 24.90 -12.30 12.17
CA ARG A 47 24.25 -12.47 13.48
C ARG A 47 23.97 -11.10 14.14
N PRO A 48 22.73 -10.76 14.51
CA PRO A 48 22.46 -9.54 15.27
C PRO A 48 22.97 -9.65 16.73
N PRO A 49 23.32 -8.51 17.37
CA PRO A 49 23.87 -8.49 18.72
C PRO A 49 22.86 -8.96 19.78
N LEU A 50 23.37 -9.69 20.77
CA LEU A 50 22.62 -10.28 21.88
C LEU A 50 21.91 -9.20 22.72
N ARG A 51 20.59 -9.33 22.85
CA ARG A 51 19.75 -8.54 23.75
C ARG A 51 20.10 -8.87 25.21
N PRO A 52 20.21 -7.87 26.11
CA PRO A 52 20.43 -8.14 27.53
C PRO A 52 19.28 -8.93 28.14
N ALA A 53 19.63 -9.94 28.96
CA ALA A 53 18.69 -10.83 29.62
C ALA A 53 17.74 -10.06 30.56
N PRO A 54 16.43 -10.38 30.57
CA PRO A 54 15.50 -9.80 31.53
C PRO A 54 15.87 -10.21 32.96
N ALA A 55 15.74 -9.26 33.90
CA ALA A 55 15.99 -9.48 35.32
C ALA A 55 15.07 -10.59 35.86
N VAL A 56 15.67 -11.58 36.53
CA VAL A 56 14.96 -12.70 37.16
C VAL A 56 14.10 -12.15 38.32
N PRO A 57 12.77 -12.37 38.34
CA PRO A 57 11.95 -11.99 39.46
C PRO A 57 12.34 -12.78 40.72
N LEU A 58 12.38 -12.10 41.88
CA LEU A 58 12.66 -12.71 43.17
C LEU A 58 11.69 -13.87 43.47
N PRO A 59 12.16 -14.97 44.10
CA PRO A 59 11.31 -16.09 44.47
C PRO A 59 10.25 -15.67 45.50
N ALA A 60 9.01 -16.10 45.26
CA ALA A 60 7.88 -15.89 46.17
C ALA A 60 8.10 -16.64 47.52
N PRO A 61 7.54 -16.13 48.64
CA PRO A 61 7.65 -16.76 49.94
C PRO A 61 7.03 -18.15 49.96
N ALA A 62 7.67 -19.07 50.70
CA ALA A 62 7.28 -20.46 50.80
C ALA A 62 5.84 -20.62 51.36
N PRO A 63 5.03 -21.52 50.79
CA PRO A 63 3.70 -21.79 51.31
C PRO A 63 3.75 -22.45 52.70
N SER A 64 2.86 -22.03 53.59
CA SER A 64 2.67 -22.60 54.93
C SER A 64 2.34 -24.11 54.88
N PRO A 65 2.81 -24.90 55.85
CA PRO A 65 2.55 -26.34 55.90
C PRO A 65 1.04 -26.62 56.08
N ALA A 66 0.51 -27.49 55.22
CA ALA A 66 -0.86 -27.99 55.32
C ALA A 66 -1.02 -29.00 56.48
N PRO A 67 -2.20 -29.09 57.11
CA PRO A 67 -2.46 -29.99 58.22
C PRO A 67 -2.36 -31.47 57.80
N ALA A 68 -1.84 -32.29 58.72
CA ALA A 68 -1.58 -33.71 58.55
C ALA A 68 -2.84 -34.48 58.15
N ALA A 69 -2.76 -35.23 57.04
CA ALA A 69 -3.82 -36.10 56.56
C ALA A 69 -3.96 -37.36 57.46
N PRO A 70 -5.19 -37.90 57.63
CA PRO A 70 -5.43 -39.13 58.38
C PRO A 70 -4.81 -40.36 57.71
N PRO A 71 -4.56 -41.45 58.47
CA PRO A 71 -3.86 -42.63 57.98
C PRO A 71 -4.62 -43.29 56.82
N GLN A 72 -4.04 -43.22 55.62
CA GLN A 72 -4.59 -43.90 54.46
C GLN A 72 -4.37 -45.41 54.58
N ALA A 73 -5.43 -46.16 54.27
CA ALA A 73 -5.43 -47.61 54.22
C ALA A 73 -4.36 -48.12 53.26
N LEU A 74 -3.71 -49.22 53.67
CA LEU A 74 -2.68 -49.96 52.94
C LEU A 74 -3.21 -50.43 51.59
N THR A 75 -3.14 -49.57 50.59
CA THR A 75 -3.22 -49.98 49.19
C THR A 75 -1.93 -50.73 48.86
N PRO A 76 -2.01 -51.90 48.20
CA PRO A 76 -0.82 -52.64 47.81
C PRO A 76 0.06 -51.74 46.94
N SER A 77 1.38 -51.76 47.22
CA SER A 77 2.36 -51.01 46.43
C SER A 77 2.12 -51.28 44.95
N PRO A 78 1.96 -50.24 44.11
CA PRO A 78 1.78 -50.43 42.68
C PRO A 78 2.94 -51.28 42.19
N GLN A 79 2.64 -52.45 41.65
CA GLN A 79 3.65 -53.30 41.03
C GLN A 79 4.23 -52.52 39.86
N ASP A 80 5.55 -52.30 39.88
CA ASP A 80 6.28 -51.69 38.78
C ASP A 80 6.12 -52.57 37.53
N ALA A 81 5.09 -52.29 36.74
CA ALA A 81 4.95 -52.83 35.42
C ALA A 81 6.19 -52.40 34.63
N PRO A 82 6.89 -53.32 33.93
CA PRO A 82 8.08 -52.97 33.18
C PRO A 82 7.72 -51.89 32.14
N LEU A 83 8.22 -50.67 32.38
CA LEU A 83 8.07 -49.57 31.44
C LEU A 83 8.74 -49.98 30.12
N PRO A 84 8.03 -49.91 28.99
CA PRO A 84 8.63 -50.22 27.69
C PRO A 84 9.82 -49.28 27.45
N PRO A 85 11.02 -49.80 27.14
CA PRO A 85 12.28 -49.06 27.25
C PRO A 85 12.47 -47.93 26.20
N GLU A 86 11.56 -47.75 25.25
CA GLU A 86 11.82 -46.94 24.05
C GLU A 86 10.69 -45.93 23.73
N THR A 87 9.52 -46.01 24.35
CA THR A 87 8.36 -45.21 23.91
C THR A 87 8.43 -43.75 24.36
N GLY A 88 9.12 -43.46 25.47
CA GLY A 88 9.21 -42.11 26.02
C GLY A 88 10.14 -41.18 25.25
N SER A 89 11.21 -41.70 24.65
CA SER A 89 12.23 -40.88 23.97
C SER A 89 11.76 -40.39 22.60
N ALA A 90 11.08 -41.23 21.83
CA ALA A 90 10.51 -40.85 20.53
C ALA A 90 9.40 -39.80 20.68
N MET A 91 8.50 -39.99 21.64
CA MET A 91 7.43 -39.03 21.93
C MET A 91 7.99 -37.70 22.43
N ALA A 92 9.00 -37.72 23.31
CA ALA A 92 9.67 -36.50 23.77
C ALA A 92 10.28 -35.71 22.60
N ALA A 93 11.01 -36.38 21.70
CA ALA A 93 11.62 -35.74 20.53
C ALA A 93 10.59 -35.22 19.52
N GLU A 94 9.41 -35.84 19.41
CA GLU A 94 8.30 -35.32 18.61
C GLU A 94 7.68 -34.09 19.26
N THR A 95 7.43 -34.12 20.58
CA THR A 95 6.88 -32.96 21.30
C THR A 95 7.82 -31.76 21.27
N GLU A 96 9.14 -31.98 21.33
CA GLU A 96 10.14 -30.93 21.19
C GLU A 96 10.08 -30.29 19.80
N ARG A 97 10.05 -31.09 18.73
CA ARG A 97 9.91 -30.59 17.35
C ARG A 97 8.62 -29.82 17.13
N VAL A 98 7.50 -30.28 17.70
CA VAL A 98 6.21 -29.57 17.62
C VAL A 98 6.27 -28.25 18.40
N ALA A 99 6.90 -28.23 19.58
CA ALA A 99 7.09 -27.01 20.35
C ALA A 99 7.97 -25.99 19.62
N GLU A 100 9.07 -26.43 19.02
CA GLU A 100 9.94 -25.58 18.20
C GLU A 100 9.21 -25.00 16.99
N ALA A 101 8.45 -25.84 16.26
CA ALA A 101 7.66 -25.39 15.12
C ALA A 101 6.57 -24.38 15.52
N ALA A 102 5.94 -24.58 16.68
CA ALA A 102 4.95 -23.65 17.21
C ALA A 102 5.57 -22.29 17.58
N ILE A 103 6.75 -22.29 18.20
CA ILE A 103 7.49 -21.06 18.52
C ILE A 103 7.91 -20.33 17.24
N ALA A 104 8.44 -21.06 16.25
CA ALA A 104 8.82 -20.49 14.96
C ALA A 104 7.62 -19.86 14.23
N ALA A 105 6.48 -20.54 14.21
CA ALA A 105 5.25 -20.01 13.62
C ALA A 105 4.72 -18.76 14.36
N ALA A 106 4.85 -18.72 15.69
CA ALA A 106 4.47 -17.55 16.48
C ALA A 106 5.37 -16.34 16.17
N ASN A 107 6.69 -16.55 16.07
CA ASN A 107 7.64 -15.51 15.72
C ASN A 107 7.40 -14.97 14.31
N ALA A 108 7.19 -15.83 13.33
CA ALA A 108 6.88 -15.41 11.96
C ALA A 108 5.61 -14.53 11.89
N ARG A 109 4.57 -14.86 12.67
CA ARG A 109 3.36 -14.03 12.78
C ARG A 109 3.65 -12.68 13.44
N ALA A 110 4.47 -12.66 14.49
CA ALA A 110 4.84 -11.42 15.15
C ALA A 110 5.64 -10.49 14.22
N GLU A 111 6.56 -11.04 13.42
CA GLU A 111 7.32 -10.29 12.41
C GLU A 111 6.43 -9.74 11.30
N ALA A 112 5.51 -10.56 10.77
CA ALA A 112 4.54 -10.11 9.77
C ALA A 112 3.64 -8.97 10.30
N GLN A 113 3.21 -9.06 11.56
CA GLN A 113 2.44 -7.99 12.19
C GLN A 113 3.27 -6.72 12.41
N ALA A 114 4.55 -6.85 12.73
CA ALA A 114 5.45 -5.70 12.88
C ALA A 114 5.66 -4.98 11.54
N LEU A 115 5.86 -5.74 10.45
CA LEU A 115 5.97 -5.20 9.09
C LEU A 115 4.68 -4.46 8.69
N ALA A 116 3.51 -5.08 8.91
CA ALA A 116 2.22 -4.47 8.56
C ALA A 116 1.98 -3.14 9.31
N ARG A 117 2.42 -3.03 10.58
CA ARG A 117 2.36 -1.77 11.32
C ARG A 117 3.31 -0.72 10.73
N ALA A 118 4.54 -1.10 10.41
CA ALA A 118 5.51 -0.20 9.80
C ALA A 118 5.03 0.34 8.45
N GLU A 119 4.40 -0.52 7.63
CA GLU A 119 3.78 -0.11 6.37
C GLU A 119 2.63 0.90 6.57
N ALA A 120 1.74 0.64 7.53
CA ALA A 120 0.64 1.54 7.85
C ALA A 120 1.14 2.90 8.34
N GLU A 121 2.16 2.93 9.21
CA GLU A 121 2.78 4.15 9.71
C GLU A 121 3.44 4.96 8.58
N ALA A 122 4.17 4.28 7.69
CA ALA A 122 4.81 4.93 6.55
C ALA A 122 3.78 5.48 5.53
N GLN A 123 2.70 4.75 5.28
CA GLN A 123 1.60 5.21 4.43
C GLN A 123 0.92 6.45 5.03
N GLN A 124 0.65 6.44 6.34
CA GLN A 124 0.07 7.59 7.04
C GLN A 124 1.01 8.80 6.99
N ALA A 125 2.32 8.61 7.20
CA ALA A 125 3.31 9.67 7.09
C ALA A 125 3.40 10.26 5.67
N ALA A 126 3.33 9.42 4.64
CA ALA A 126 3.31 9.85 3.25
C ALA A 126 2.05 10.68 2.93
N ARG A 127 0.87 10.23 3.36
CA ARG A 127 -0.40 10.96 3.21
C ARG A 127 -0.37 12.31 3.93
N ALA A 128 0.15 12.36 5.15
CA ALA A 128 0.26 13.59 5.91
C ALA A 128 1.15 14.62 5.18
N ARG A 129 2.31 14.21 4.67
CA ARG A 129 3.20 15.09 3.90
C ARG A 129 2.58 15.57 2.59
N LEU A 130 1.92 14.67 1.86
CA LEU A 130 1.24 15.04 0.61
C LEU A 130 0.09 16.01 0.87
N SER A 131 -0.72 15.78 1.91
CA SER A 131 -1.83 16.69 2.25
C SER A 131 -1.33 18.07 2.68
N GLU A 132 -0.22 18.15 3.43
CA GLU A 132 0.44 19.40 3.77
C GLU A 132 0.94 20.14 2.52
N ALA A 133 1.69 19.45 1.65
CA ALA A 133 2.23 20.04 0.42
C ALA A 133 1.13 20.51 -0.56
N LEU A 134 0.02 19.79 -0.62
CA LEU A 134 -1.08 20.08 -1.54
C LEU A 134 -2.16 20.99 -0.94
N ALA A 135 -2.09 21.36 0.34
CA ALA A 135 -3.10 22.19 0.98
C ALA A 135 -3.31 23.53 0.26
N ALA A 136 -2.22 24.23 -0.07
CA ALA A 136 -2.27 25.51 -0.77
C ALA A 136 -2.84 25.42 -2.21
N PRO A 137 -2.34 24.55 -3.11
CA PRO A 137 -2.87 24.45 -4.48
C PRO A 137 -4.32 23.94 -4.50
N LEU A 138 -4.71 23.05 -3.58
CA LEU A 138 -6.10 22.58 -3.49
C LEU A 138 -7.06 23.68 -3.00
N ALA A 139 -6.62 24.54 -2.07
CA ALA A 139 -7.41 25.69 -1.62
C ALA A 139 -7.56 26.76 -2.71
N ALA A 140 -6.58 26.88 -3.61
CA ALA A 140 -6.58 27.84 -4.72
C ALA A 140 -7.42 27.39 -5.95
N GLY A 141 -8.12 26.26 -5.87
CA GLY A 141 -8.98 25.75 -6.94
C GLY A 141 -8.43 24.53 -7.69
N ALA A 142 -7.39 23.88 -7.15
CA ALA A 142 -6.81 22.64 -7.69
C ALA A 142 -6.29 22.77 -9.14
N ASP A 143 -5.57 23.85 -9.42
CA ASP A 143 -4.87 24.02 -10.70
C ASP A 143 -3.88 22.87 -10.95
N PRO A 144 -4.02 22.09 -12.05
CA PRO A 144 -3.14 20.96 -12.36
C PRO A 144 -1.65 21.34 -12.43
N ALA A 145 -1.34 22.52 -12.95
CA ALA A 145 0.05 22.98 -13.06
C ALA A 145 0.65 23.24 -11.67
N ALA A 146 -0.08 23.94 -10.79
CA ALA A 146 0.33 24.17 -9.42
C ALA A 146 0.49 22.86 -8.62
N ILE A 147 -0.42 21.88 -8.80
CA ILE A 147 -0.32 20.57 -8.13
C ILE A 147 0.94 19.83 -8.58
N ARG A 148 1.25 19.79 -9.89
CA ARG A 148 2.49 19.17 -10.38
C ARG A 148 3.74 19.83 -9.83
N ALA A 149 3.76 21.17 -9.77
CA ALA A 149 4.87 21.91 -9.20
C ALA A 149 5.07 21.56 -7.71
N ALA A 150 3.98 21.42 -6.95
CA ALA A 150 4.03 21.01 -5.55
C ALA A 150 4.50 19.55 -5.38
N LEU A 151 4.07 18.62 -6.25
CA LEU A 151 4.56 17.25 -6.22
C LEU A 151 6.05 17.15 -6.56
N ALA A 152 6.52 17.94 -7.54
CA ALA A 152 7.92 17.95 -7.94
C ALA A 152 8.87 18.56 -6.89
N SER A 153 8.35 19.41 -5.99
CA SER A 153 9.13 20.02 -4.92
C SER A 153 9.16 19.20 -3.63
N LEU A 154 8.46 18.06 -3.57
CA LEU A 154 8.45 17.19 -2.41
C LEU A 154 9.83 16.58 -2.14
N THR A 155 10.32 16.78 -0.92
CA THR A 155 11.53 16.10 -0.44
C THR A 155 11.31 14.60 -0.34
N VAL A 156 12.29 13.82 -0.81
CA VAL A 156 12.27 12.36 -0.70
C VAL A 156 12.56 11.94 0.74
N PRO A 157 11.72 11.09 1.37
CA PRO A 157 11.97 10.55 2.70
C PRO A 157 13.26 9.73 2.76
N THR A 158 13.97 9.78 3.89
CA THR A 158 15.16 8.94 4.13
C THR A 158 14.80 7.46 4.31
N ASP A 159 13.61 7.18 4.83
CA ASP A 159 13.09 5.81 4.97
C ASP A 159 12.65 5.28 3.59
N PRO A 160 13.22 4.16 3.09
CA PRO A 160 12.89 3.60 1.79
C PRO A 160 11.42 3.19 1.68
N LEU A 161 10.79 2.74 2.77
CA LEU A 161 9.40 2.32 2.75
C LEU A 161 8.47 3.52 2.59
N ALA A 162 8.68 4.57 3.40
CA ALA A 162 7.98 5.84 3.25
C ALA A 162 8.22 6.49 1.88
N ALA A 163 9.44 6.42 1.34
CA ALA A 163 9.75 6.95 0.01
C ALA A 163 8.97 6.23 -1.09
N ARG A 164 8.88 4.89 -1.02
CA ARG A 164 8.06 4.09 -1.93
C ARG A 164 6.59 4.48 -1.84
N MET A 165 6.02 4.55 -0.64
CA MET A 165 4.60 4.93 -0.45
C MET A 165 4.31 6.34 -0.95
N GLN A 166 5.22 7.29 -0.73
CA GLN A 166 5.10 8.65 -1.26
C GLN A 166 5.14 8.67 -2.79
N SER A 167 6.03 7.89 -3.41
CA SER A 167 6.12 7.81 -4.87
C SER A 167 4.88 7.20 -5.51
N GLU A 168 4.30 6.17 -4.89
CA GLU A 168 3.08 5.50 -5.36
C GLU A 168 1.88 6.44 -5.31
N LEU A 169 1.67 7.12 -4.18
CA LEU A 169 0.61 8.11 -4.04
C LEU A 169 0.80 9.32 -4.96
N ALA A 170 2.04 9.80 -5.16
CA ALA A 170 2.32 10.87 -6.10
C ALA A 170 2.01 10.47 -7.55
N ALA A 171 2.27 9.20 -7.92
CA ALA A 171 1.93 8.66 -9.23
C ALA A 171 0.42 8.57 -9.43
N GLU A 172 -0.33 8.12 -8.42
CA GLU A 172 -1.80 8.09 -8.45
C GLU A 172 -2.40 9.48 -8.64
N ILE A 173 -1.92 10.48 -7.89
CA ILE A 173 -2.37 11.88 -8.05
C ILE A 173 -2.03 12.37 -9.46
N THR A 174 -0.84 12.07 -9.97
CA THR A 174 -0.45 12.44 -11.34
C THR A 174 -1.34 11.78 -12.40
N GLY A 175 -1.77 10.54 -12.17
CA GLY A 175 -2.76 9.86 -12.99
C GLY A 175 -4.12 10.57 -13.00
N LEU A 176 -4.63 10.94 -11.82
CA LEU A 176 -5.88 11.72 -11.70
C LEU A 176 -5.81 13.07 -12.43
N LEU A 177 -4.65 13.75 -12.39
CA LEU A 177 -4.43 14.98 -13.14
C LEU A 177 -4.49 14.73 -14.65
N ALA A 178 -3.85 13.68 -15.14
CA ALA A 178 -3.84 13.33 -16.56
C ALA A 178 -5.24 12.96 -17.07
N ASP A 179 -6.01 12.20 -16.28
CA ASP A 179 -7.39 11.85 -16.61
C ASP A 179 -8.29 13.08 -16.70
N ALA A 180 -8.16 14.02 -15.74
CA ALA A 180 -8.93 15.26 -15.76
C ALA A 180 -8.58 16.16 -16.96
N GLU A 181 -7.31 16.20 -17.36
CA GLU A 181 -6.88 16.93 -18.56
C GLU A 181 -7.37 16.27 -19.85
N ALA A 182 -7.40 14.94 -19.91
CA ALA A 182 -7.96 14.21 -21.05
C ALA A 182 -9.47 14.44 -21.18
N GLU A 183 -10.19 14.46 -20.06
CA GLU A 183 -11.63 14.79 -20.00
C GLU A 183 -11.88 16.23 -20.47
N ALA A 184 -11.11 17.20 -19.96
CA ALA A 184 -11.20 18.60 -20.40
C ALA A 184 -10.85 18.79 -21.89
N ALA A 185 -9.89 18.02 -22.42
CA ALA A 185 -9.54 18.04 -23.84
C ALA A 185 -10.63 17.42 -24.73
N ALA A 186 -11.38 16.44 -24.22
CA ALA A 186 -12.49 15.80 -24.93
C ALA A 186 -13.74 16.69 -24.96
N GLU A 187 -13.98 17.47 -23.90
CA GLU A 187 -15.10 18.42 -23.84
C GLU A 187 -14.84 19.75 -24.57
N ALA A 188 -13.58 20.03 -24.91
CA ALA A 188 -13.25 21.18 -25.75
C ALA A 188 -14.06 21.09 -27.06
N PRO A 189 -14.91 22.09 -27.36
CA PRO A 189 -15.74 22.03 -28.55
C PRO A 189 -14.83 21.93 -29.76
N THR A 190 -14.89 20.80 -30.46
CA THR A 190 -14.44 20.71 -31.85
C THR A 190 -15.30 21.69 -32.63
N ILE A 191 -14.84 22.94 -32.74
CA ILE A 191 -15.36 23.89 -33.70
C ILE A 191 -15.16 23.20 -35.04
N PRO A 192 -16.23 22.79 -35.74
CA PRO A 192 -16.07 22.23 -37.07
C PRO A 192 -15.37 23.31 -37.89
N ALA A 193 -14.18 22.99 -38.40
CA ALA A 193 -13.48 23.84 -39.34
C ALA A 193 -14.48 24.18 -40.45
N ALA A 194 -14.94 25.43 -40.47
CA ALA A 194 -15.84 25.91 -41.50
C ALA A 194 -15.15 25.62 -42.84
N PRO A 195 -15.83 24.97 -43.81
CA PRO A 195 -15.25 24.78 -45.12
C PRO A 195 -14.93 26.17 -45.68
N ALA A 196 -13.65 26.43 -45.95
CA ALA A 196 -13.18 27.64 -46.58
C ALA A 196 -13.80 27.74 -47.98
N ALA A 197 -14.97 28.35 -48.06
CA ALA A 197 -15.62 28.68 -49.31
C ALA A 197 -14.94 29.93 -49.89
N GLY A 198 -14.03 29.69 -50.83
CA GLY A 198 -13.96 30.42 -52.08
C GLY A 198 -13.47 31.87 -52.09
N THR A 199 -12.43 32.06 -52.90
CA THR A 199 -12.22 33.18 -53.85
C THR A 199 -11.55 34.45 -53.32
N ALA A 200 -10.30 34.68 -53.71
CA ALA A 200 -9.97 35.66 -54.77
C ALA A 200 -8.45 35.88 -54.93
N ALA A 201 -8.00 35.65 -56.16
CA ALA A 201 -6.99 36.36 -56.94
C ALA A 201 -5.86 37.16 -56.23
N ALA A 202 -4.63 36.81 -56.58
CA ALA A 202 -3.50 37.74 -56.64
C ALA A 202 -3.78 38.89 -57.64
N PRO A 203 -3.26 40.11 -57.39
CA PRO A 203 -2.01 40.49 -58.06
C PRO A 203 -1.02 41.30 -57.18
N ALA A 204 0.17 41.53 -57.76
CA ALA A 204 1.40 42.11 -57.22
C ALA A 204 1.36 43.63 -56.85
N PRO A 205 2.42 44.20 -56.22
CA PRO A 205 2.46 45.52 -55.54
C PRO A 205 3.18 46.62 -56.38
N PRO A 206 3.56 47.80 -55.83
CA PRO A 206 2.79 48.83 -55.10
C PRO A 206 2.95 50.24 -55.75
N GLU A 207 1.99 51.16 -55.59
CA GLU A 207 2.25 52.59 -55.78
C GLU A 207 1.70 53.43 -54.62
N ALA A 208 2.46 54.47 -54.32
CA ALA A 208 2.38 55.34 -53.16
C ALA A 208 1.14 56.23 -53.17
N ALA A 209 0.47 56.35 -52.02
CA ALA A 209 -0.33 57.53 -51.70
C ALA A 209 -0.44 57.76 -50.18
N THR A 210 0.07 58.92 -49.82
CA THR A 210 0.01 59.72 -48.60
C THR A 210 -1.40 59.87 -47.97
N SER A 211 -1.39 59.91 -46.62
CA SER A 211 -2.34 60.54 -45.66
C SER A 211 -3.68 59.86 -45.32
N THR A 212 -3.85 59.52 -44.03
CA THR A 212 -4.74 60.16 -43.02
C THR A 212 -4.82 59.24 -41.78
N PRO A 213 -4.76 59.73 -40.51
CA PRO A 213 -4.93 58.86 -39.35
C PRO A 213 -6.40 58.44 -39.20
N ALA A 214 -6.69 57.18 -39.50
CA ALA A 214 -7.96 56.57 -39.12
C ALA A 214 -7.91 56.26 -37.62
N THR A 215 -8.81 56.88 -36.87
CA THR A 215 -9.17 56.45 -35.51
C THR A 215 -9.71 55.02 -35.60
N VAL A 216 -8.87 54.03 -35.29
CA VAL A 216 -9.29 52.64 -35.15
C VAL A 216 -10.00 52.51 -33.82
N THR A 217 -11.33 52.44 -33.86
CA THR A 217 -12.12 51.88 -32.77
C THR A 217 -11.68 50.42 -32.60
N PRO A 218 -11.10 50.01 -31.46
CA PRO A 218 -10.80 48.60 -31.23
C PRO A 218 -12.12 47.85 -31.18
N ALA A 219 -12.27 46.85 -32.06
CA ALA A 219 -13.31 45.84 -31.93
C ALA A 219 -13.20 45.20 -30.53
N PRO A 220 -14.31 45.00 -29.80
CA PRO A 220 -14.26 44.35 -28.50
C PRO A 220 -13.63 42.96 -28.68
N ALA A 221 -12.58 42.69 -27.91
CA ALA A 221 -12.00 41.36 -27.81
C ALA A 221 -13.12 40.36 -27.48
N PRO A 222 -13.12 39.15 -28.06
CA PRO A 222 -14.05 38.11 -27.63
C PRO A 222 -13.81 37.90 -26.14
N VAL A 223 -14.84 38.18 -25.33
CA VAL A 223 -14.85 37.81 -23.92
C VAL A 223 -14.69 36.29 -23.91
N ALA A 224 -13.50 35.83 -23.52
CA ALA A 224 -13.30 34.43 -23.21
C ALA A 224 -14.28 34.11 -22.08
N THR A 225 -15.35 33.40 -22.43
CA THR A 225 -16.22 32.78 -21.44
C THR A 225 -15.32 31.95 -20.54
N PRO A 226 -15.25 32.22 -19.22
CA PRO A 226 -14.44 31.42 -18.33
C PRO A 226 -14.91 29.97 -18.45
N ALA A 227 -13.97 29.08 -18.83
CA ALA A 227 -14.16 27.64 -18.79
C ALA A 227 -14.66 27.25 -17.39
N PRO A 228 -15.52 26.23 -17.28
CA PRO A 228 -16.28 26.00 -16.08
C PRO A 228 -15.35 25.65 -14.91
N ALA A 229 -15.44 26.42 -13.83
CA ALA A 229 -14.74 26.17 -12.57
C ALA A 229 -15.16 24.85 -11.88
N SER A 230 -16.01 24.02 -12.51
CA SER A 230 -16.50 22.75 -11.98
C SER A 230 -15.43 21.66 -11.92
N ASP A 231 -14.50 21.67 -12.87
CA ASP A 231 -13.65 20.49 -13.10
C ASP A 231 -12.49 20.45 -12.10
N GLY A 232 -11.92 21.62 -11.80
CA GLY A 232 -10.93 21.77 -10.71
C GLY A 232 -11.53 21.42 -9.34
N ALA A 233 -12.79 21.77 -9.08
CA ALA A 233 -13.45 21.44 -7.82
C ALA A 233 -13.66 19.91 -7.65
N ALA A 234 -14.04 19.22 -8.72
CA ALA A 234 -14.21 17.76 -8.73
C ALA A 234 -12.86 17.04 -8.57
N LEU A 235 -11.84 17.47 -9.30
CA LEU A 235 -10.47 16.95 -9.19
C LEU A 235 -9.92 17.14 -7.78
N GLY A 236 -10.06 18.36 -7.23
CA GLY A 236 -9.63 18.67 -5.88
C GLY A 236 -10.41 17.89 -4.80
N ALA A 237 -11.65 17.49 -5.06
CA ALA A 237 -12.40 16.60 -4.17
C ALA A 237 -11.85 15.16 -4.23
N ARG A 238 -11.58 14.62 -5.44
CA ARG A 238 -10.98 13.28 -5.62
C ARG A 238 -9.61 13.17 -4.97
N ILE A 239 -8.74 14.18 -5.14
CA ILE A 239 -7.41 14.21 -4.51
C ILE A 239 -7.53 14.27 -2.97
N ARG A 240 -8.47 15.05 -2.44
CA ARG A 240 -8.70 15.10 -0.98
C ARG A 240 -9.26 13.79 -0.43
N ASP A 241 -10.09 13.09 -1.18
CA ASP A 241 -10.61 11.78 -0.79
C ASP A 241 -9.50 10.72 -0.75
N LEU A 242 -8.61 10.73 -1.75
CA LEU A 242 -7.43 9.85 -1.79
C LEU A 242 -6.50 10.04 -0.59
N LEU A 243 -6.40 11.27 -0.08
CA LEU A 243 -5.51 11.63 1.03
C LEU A 243 -6.14 11.45 2.42
N ARG A 244 -7.42 11.07 2.51
CA ARG A 244 -8.09 10.72 3.77
C ARG A 244 -7.84 9.26 4.15
#